data_AF-X1DEF2-F1
#
_entry.id   AF-X1DEF2-F1
#
_cell.length_a   1.000
_cell.length_b   1.000
_cell.length_c   1.000
_cell.angle_alpha   90.00
_cell.angle_beta   90.00
_cell.angle_gamma   90.00
#
_symmetry.space_group_name_H-M   'P 1'
#
loop_
_entity.id
_entity.type
_entity.pdbx_description
1 polymer ?
#
loop_
_entity_poly.entity_id
_entity_poly.type
_entity_poly.pdbx_seq_one_letter_code
_entity_poly.pdbx_strand_id
1 'polypeptide(L)'
;MGVHKRKYTREFKIEMVERVLQGNTTLEVAKENDLYPGLITKWKRQYMDGKFHGSSTSELKNLRAKICELEQMIGKLTMEVYLLKKEKKFALAMRKESLSLVTGPNSDRLKEGVS
;
A
#
# COMPACT_ATOMS: atom_id res chain seq x y z
N MET A 1 -28.47 9.96 39.77
CA MET A 1 -28.52 8.52 39.48
C MET A 1 -27.94 8.28 38.09
N GLY A 2 -26.72 7.75 37.98
CA GLY A 2 -26.05 7.54 36.69
C GLY A 2 -26.66 6.37 35.92
N VAL A 3 -27.17 6.63 34.72
CA VAL A 3 -27.73 5.59 33.83
C VAL A 3 -26.61 4.62 33.44
N HIS A 4 -26.65 3.41 33.99
CA HIS A 4 -25.74 2.33 33.61
C HIS A 4 -26.06 1.89 32.18
N LYS A 5 -25.21 2.27 31.22
CA LYS A 5 -25.35 1.84 29.83
C LYS A 5 -24.85 0.40 29.69
N ARG A 6 -25.74 -0.52 29.29
CA ARG A 6 -25.35 -1.86 28.84
C ARG A 6 -24.29 -1.74 27.74
N LYS A 7 -23.17 -2.44 27.90
CA LYS A 7 -22.11 -2.56 26.90
C LYS A 7 -22.32 -3.85 26.12
N TYR A 8 -22.25 -3.75 24.79
CA TYR A 8 -22.33 -4.91 23.89
C TYR A 8 -21.00 -5.06 23.16
N THR A 9 -20.58 -6.31 22.94
CA THR A 9 -19.37 -6.66 22.19
C THR A 9 -19.50 -6.22 20.73
N ARG A 10 -18.38 -6.16 20.02
CA ARG A 10 -18.35 -5.71 18.62
C ARG A 10 -19.06 -6.74 17.74
N GLU A 11 -18.79 -8.01 18.00
CA GLU A 11 -19.28 -9.19 17.28
C GLU A 11 -20.80 -9.22 17.36
N PHE A 12 -21.35 -9.06 18.56
CA PHE A 12 -22.80 -9.05 18.78
C PHE A 12 -23.49 -7.93 18.01
N LYS A 13 -22.91 -6.73 18.00
CA LYS A 13 -23.47 -5.60 17.24
C LYS A 13 -23.46 -5.84 15.73
N ILE A 14 -22.41 -6.47 15.21
CA ILE A 14 -22.30 -6.82 13.79
C ILE A 14 -23.38 -7.85 13.43
N GLU A 15 -23.52 -8.90 14.24
CA GLU A 15 -24.53 -9.94 14.04
C GLU A 15 -25.95 -9.36 13.96
N MET A 16 -26.31 -8.43 14.86
CA MET A 16 -27.62 -7.77 14.81
C MET A 16 -27.82 -6.96 13.52
N VAL A 17 -26.78 -6.27 13.06
CA VAL A 17 -26.87 -5.46 11.83
C VAL A 17 -26.96 -6.37 10.61
N GLU A 18 -26.18 -7.45 10.55
CA GLU A 18 -26.22 -8.42 9.46
C GLU A 18 -27.60 -9.06 9.33
N ARG A 19 -28.25 -9.44 10.44
CA ARG A 19 -29.63 -9.95 10.39
C ARG A 19 -30.61 -8.95 9.77
N VAL A 20 -30.45 -7.65 10.07
CA VAL A 20 -31.28 -6.60 9.44
C VAL A 20 -30.93 -6.40 7.97
N LEU A 21 -29.67 -6.55 7.57
CA LEU A 21 -29.24 -6.48 6.17
C LEU A 21 -29.70 -7.69 5.35
N GLN A 22 -29.85 -8.86 5.98
CA GLN A 22 -30.37 -10.09 5.37
C GLN A 22 -31.90 -10.05 5.13
N GLY A 23 -32.58 -8.99 5.55
CA GLY A 23 -34.00 -8.77 5.26
C GLY A 23 -34.93 -8.79 6.47
N ASN A 24 -34.43 -9.12 7.67
CA ASN A 24 -35.24 -9.02 8.88
C ASN A 24 -35.52 -7.56 9.25
N THR A 25 -36.69 -7.29 9.84
CA THR A 25 -36.98 -5.93 10.28
C THR A 25 -36.22 -5.59 11.56
N THR A 26 -35.88 -4.32 11.72
CA THR A 26 -35.22 -3.82 12.94
C THR A 26 -36.05 -4.12 14.21
N LEU A 27 -37.39 -4.16 14.09
CA LEU A 27 -38.29 -4.44 15.21
C LEU A 27 -38.25 -5.91 15.62
N GLU A 28 -38.23 -6.84 14.67
CA GLU A 28 -38.12 -8.28 14.94
C GLU A 28 -36.80 -8.61 15.63
N VAL A 29 -35.67 -8.17 15.05
CA VAL A 29 -34.33 -8.40 15.62
C VAL A 29 -34.21 -7.78 17.01
N ALA A 30 -34.81 -6.61 17.21
CA ALA A 30 -34.83 -5.96 18.52
C ALA A 30 -35.63 -6.76 19.56
N LYS A 31 -36.81 -7.26 19.19
CA LYS A 31 -37.68 -8.01 20.08
C LYS A 31 -37.09 -9.37 20.45
N GLU A 32 -36.48 -10.08 19.51
CA GLU A 32 -35.83 -11.37 19.74
C GLU A 32 -34.63 -11.31 20.69
N ASN A 33 -33.95 -10.17 20.73
CA ASN A 33 -32.71 -9.99 21.49
C ASN A 33 -32.87 -9.04 22.70
N ASP A 34 -34.12 -8.70 23.08
CA ASP A 34 -34.44 -7.75 24.16
C ASP A 34 -33.71 -6.40 24.04
N LEU A 35 -33.62 -5.88 22.80
CA LEU A 35 -32.97 -4.63 22.46
C LEU A 35 -33.99 -3.54 22.16
N TYR A 36 -33.58 -2.29 22.37
CA TYR A 36 -34.34 -1.14 21.86
C TYR A 36 -34.10 -1.00 20.34
N PRO A 37 -35.15 -0.89 19.49
CA PRO A 37 -34.98 -0.82 18.03
C PRO A 37 -34.06 0.30 17.55
N GLY A 38 -34.10 1.46 18.20
CA GLY A 38 -33.22 2.59 17.86
C GLY A 38 -31.73 2.30 18.08
N LEU A 39 -31.40 1.31 18.92
CA LEU A 39 -30.02 0.87 19.13
C LEU A 39 -29.48 0.14 17.90
N ILE A 40 -30.30 -0.73 17.29
CA ILE A 40 -29.94 -1.46 16.08
C ILE A 40 -29.83 -0.49 14.90
N THR A 41 -30.73 0.49 14.78
CA THR A 41 -30.62 1.56 13.76
C THR A 41 -29.30 2.32 13.89
N LYS A 42 -28.88 2.63 15.12
CA LYS A 42 -27.60 3.29 15.39
C LYS A 42 -26.42 2.41 15.01
N TRP A 43 -26.46 1.11 15.32
CA TRP A 43 -25.42 0.17 14.92
C TRP A 43 -25.37 -0.02 13.42
N LYS A 44 -26.51 -0.09 12.73
CA LYS A 44 -26.56 -0.13 11.27
C LYS A 44 -25.85 1.06 10.64
N ARG A 45 -26.10 2.27 11.16
CA ARG A 45 -25.37 3.47 10.72
C ARG A 45 -23.86 3.36 10.99
N GLN A 46 -23.47 2.93 12.18
CA GLN A 46 -22.06 2.75 12.53
C GLN A 46 -21.36 1.67 11.68
N TYR A 47 -22.09 0.66 11.22
CA TYR A 47 -21.63 -0.39 10.30
C TYR A 47 -21.39 0.15 8.90
N MET A 48 -22.35 0.91 8.36
CA MET A 48 -22.19 1.61 7.09
C MET A 48 -21.04 2.64 7.13
N ASP A 49 -20.85 3.31 8.26
CA ASP A 49 -19.73 4.25 8.49
C ASP A 49 -18.36 3.54 8.64
N GLY A 50 -18.30 2.21 8.55
CA GLY A 50 -17.06 1.45 8.69
C GLY A 50 -16.47 1.41 10.10
N LYS A 51 -17.18 1.93 11.12
CA LYS A 51 -16.70 1.97 12.52
C LYS A 51 -16.58 0.59 13.16
N PHE A 52 -17.26 -0.40 12.60
CA PHE A 52 -17.06 -1.79 12.97
C PHE A 52 -15.85 -2.40 12.30
N HIS A 53 -15.29 -1.88 11.20
CA HIS A 53 -14.14 -2.49 10.51
C HIS A 53 -12.79 -2.37 11.24
N GLY A 54 -12.80 -1.93 12.49
CA GLY A 54 -12.05 -2.66 13.52
C GLY A 54 -10.54 -2.67 13.43
N SER A 55 -9.91 -1.79 12.66
CA SER A 55 -8.52 -1.49 12.97
C SER A 55 -8.57 -0.50 14.12
N SER A 56 -8.19 -0.98 15.31
CA SER A 56 -8.02 -0.12 16.49
C SER A 56 -7.24 1.13 16.06
N THR A 57 -7.54 2.31 16.60
CA THR A 57 -6.83 3.53 16.17
C THR A 57 -5.30 3.37 16.26
N SER A 58 -4.81 2.49 17.14
CA SER A 58 -3.44 2.00 17.22
C SER A 58 -3.01 1.15 16.02
N GLU A 59 -3.80 0.16 15.60
CA GLU A 59 -3.49 -0.69 14.46
C GLU A 59 -3.51 0.08 13.15
N LEU A 60 -4.45 1.02 12.97
CA LEU A 60 -4.44 1.93 11.81
C LEU A 60 -3.17 2.78 11.78
N LYS A 61 -2.70 3.25 12.94
CA LYS A 61 -1.45 4.00 13.04
C LYS A 61 -0.25 3.12 12.70
N ASN A 62 -0.21 1.88 13.19
CA ASN A 62 0.86 0.94 12.88
C ASN A 62 0.90 0.59 11.39
N LEU A 63 -0.26 0.34 10.77
CA LEU A 63 -0.37 0.09 9.34
C LEU A 63 0.09 1.31 8.52
N ARG A 64 -0.32 2.53 8.91
CA ARG A 64 0.15 3.77 8.27
C ARG A 64 1.66 3.98 8.41
N ALA A 65 2.22 3.70 9.58
CA ALA A 65 3.67 3.74 9.80
C ALA A 65 4.38 2.75 8.88
N LYS A 66 3.84 1.52 8.76
CA LYS A 66 4.42 0.51 7.89
C LYS A 66 4.36 0.89 6.42
N ILE A 67 3.26 1.48 5.97
CA ILE A 67 3.12 2.01 4.61
C ILE A 67 4.19 3.07 4.35
N CYS A 68 4.37 4.04 5.26
CA CYS A 68 5.39 5.07 5.11
C CYS A 68 6.81 4.50 5.03
N GLU A 69 7.15 3.51 5.86
CA GLU A 69 8.45 2.82 5.78
C GLU A 69 8.66 2.14 4.42
N LEU A 70 7.63 1.46 3.91
CA LEU A 70 7.68 0.76 2.64
C LEU A 70 7.83 1.75 1.47
N GLU A 71 7.08 2.86 1.48
CA GLU A 71 7.19 3.92 0.49
C GLU A 71 8.59 4.53 0.47
N GLN A 72 9.21 4.76 1.64
CA GLN A 72 10.59 5.22 1.73
C GLN A 72 11.59 4.22 1.15
N MET A 73 11.43 2.93 1.44
CA MET A 73 12.29 1.88 0.86
C MET A 73 12.14 1.77 -0.65
N ILE A 74 10.91 1.88 -1.17
CA ILE A 74 10.66 1.93 -2.61
C ILE A 74 11.41 3.11 -3.24
N GLY A 75 11.37 4.29 -2.61
CA GLY A 75 12.13 5.46 -3.07
C GLY A 75 13.64 5.20 -3.12
N LYS A 76 14.21 4.61 -2.06
CA LYS A 76 15.65 4.26 -2.00
C LYS A 76 16.04 3.27 -3.09
N LEU A 77 15.32 2.16 -3.22
CA LEU A 77 15.57 1.14 -4.23
C LEU A 77 15.43 1.69 -5.65
N THR A 78 14.47 2.59 -5.87
CA THR A 78 14.29 3.26 -7.17
C THR A 78 15.51 4.11 -7.52
N MET A 79 16.06 4.84 -6.55
CA MET A 79 17.26 5.66 -6.76
C MET A 79 18.49 4.79 -7.01
N GLU A 80 18.69 3.71 -6.25
CA GLU A 80 19.79 2.76 -6.47
C GLU A 80 19.72 2.15 -7.88
N VAL A 81 18.55 1.68 -8.30
CA VAL A 81 18.35 1.15 -9.65
C VAL A 81 18.64 2.21 -10.73
N TYR A 82 18.22 3.46 -10.51
CA TYR A 82 18.50 4.56 -11.43
C TYR A 82 20.01 4.82 -11.55
N LEU A 83 20.72 4.92 -10.43
CA LEU A 83 22.17 5.14 -10.39
C LEU A 83 22.92 4.01 -11.08
N LEU A 84 22.63 2.75 -10.73
CA LEU A 84 23.27 1.58 -11.33
C LEU A 84 23.06 1.52 -12.85
N LYS A 85 21.85 1.84 -13.32
CA LYS A 85 21.57 1.92 -14.77
C LYS A 85 22.37 3.04 -15.43
N LYS A 86 22.52 4.19 -14.76
CA LYS A 86 23.29 5.32 -15.28
C LYS A 86 24.79 4.99 -15.36
N GLU A 87 25.35 4.39 -14.31
CA GLU A 87 26.74 3.93 -14.26
C GLU A 87 27.03 2.90 -15.36
N LYS A 88 26.14 1.92 -15.54
CA LYS A 88 26.28 0.93 -16.62
C LYS A 88 26.30 1.59 -17.99
N LYS A 89 25.41 2.55 -18.24
CA LYS A 89 25.39 3.31 -19.51
C LYS A 89 26.68 4.10 -19.71
N PHE A 90 27.17 4.75 -18.66
CA PHE A 90 28.42 5.50 -18.70
C PHE A 90 29.63 4.60 -19.00
N ALA A 91 29.75 3.46 -18.32
CA ALA A 91 30.81 2.49 -18.57
C ALA A 91 30.79 1.93 -20.01
N LEU A 92 29.59 1.66 -20.55
CA LEU A 92 29.43 1.24 -21.94
C LEU A 92 29.83 2.33 -22.93
N ALA A 93 29.48 3.59 -22.66
CA ALA A 93 29.87 4.73 -23.49
C ALA A 93 31.39 4.90 -23.52
N MET A 94 32.04 4.88 -22.35
CA MET A 94 33.50 4.96 -22.22
C MET A 94 34.22 3.84 -22.97
N ARG A 95 33.71 2.60 -22.91
CA ARG A 95 34.28 1.47 -23.66
C ARG A 95 34.14 1.64 -25.18
N LYS A 96 33.01 2.18 -25.64
CA LYS A 96 32.80 2.44 -27.08
C LYS A 96 33.77 3.51 -27.59
N GLU A 97 34.00 4.54 -26.79
CA GLU A 97 34.92 5.64 -27.12
C GLU A 97 36.38 5.16 -27.13
N SER A 98 36.82 4.38 -26.14
CA SER A 98 38.17 3.82 -26.13
C SER A 98 38.43 2.83 -27.27
N LEU A 99 37.45 2.02 -27.67
CA LEU A 99 37.52 1.16 -28.86
C LEU A 99 37.64 1.98 -30.16
N SER A 100 36.98 3.14 -30.24
CA SER A 100 37.10 4.04 -31.40
C SER A 100 38.44 4.75 -31.47
N LEU A 101 39.06 5.07 -30.33
CA LEU A 101 40.38 5.72 -30.26
C LEU A 101 41.54 4.78 -30.61
N VAL A 102 41.41 3.48 -30.30
CA VAL A 102 42.46 2.48 -30.56
C VAL A 102 42.54 2.08 -32.05
N THR A 103 41.54 2.39 -32.86
CA THR A 103 41.58 2.18 -34.32
C THR A 103 41.89 3.50 -35.04
N GLY A 104 43.06 4.07 -34.77
CA GLY A 104 43.62 5.15 -35.61
C GLY A 104 44.07 4.61 -36.97
N PRO A 105 44.00 5.38 -38.06
CA PRO A 105 44.36 4.88 -39.39
C PRO A 105 45.88 4.71 -39.48
N ASN A 106 46.35 3.48 -39.29
CA ASN A 106 47.70 3.09 -39.71
C ASN A 106 47.64 1.76 -40.45
N SER A 107 47.21 1.83 -41.70
CA SER A 107 47.63 0.88 -42.72
C SER A 107 47.98 1.70 -43.95
N ASP A 108 49.11 1.35 -44.56
CA ASP A 108 49.51 1.74 -45.91
C ASP A 108 50.31 3.05 -46.04
N ARG A 109 51.47 3.12 -45.36
CA ARG A 109 52.67 3.79 -45.89
C ARG A 109 53.92 2.96 -45.64
N LEU A 110 53.96 1.77 -46.23
CA LEU A 110 55.19 1.00 -46.29
C LEU A 110 55.29 0.28 -47.63
N LYS A 111 55.35 1.01 -48.75
CA LYS A 111 56.11 0.68 -49.99
C LYS A 111 56.10 1.91 -50.91
N GLU A 112 57.27 2.50 -51.12
CA GLU A 112 57.73 3.37 -52.24
C GLU A 112 58.80 4.32 -51.66
N GLY A 113 60.07 4.32 -52.05
CA GLY A 113 60.75 3.62 -53.11
C GLY A 113 62.24 3.52 -52.79
N VAL A 114 62.80 2.42 -53.24
CA VAL A 114 64.21 2.19 -53.50
C VAL A 114 64.71 3.23 -54.49
N SER A 115 65.82 3.90 -54.17
CA SER A 115 67.01 4.07 -55.04
C SER A 115 68.00 5.06 -54.43
#